data_AF-A0A2V9BPJ8-F1
#
_entry.id   AF-A0A2V9BPJ8-F1
#
_cell.length_a   1.000
_cell.length_b   1.000
_cell.length_c   1.000
_cell.angle_alpha   90.00
_cell.angle_beta   90.00
_cell.angle_gamma   90.00
#
_symmetry.space_group_name_H-M   'P 1'
#
loop_
_entity.id
_entity.type
_entity.pdbx_description
1 polymer ?
#
loop_
_entity_poly.entity_id
_entity_poly.type
_entity_poly.pdbx_seq_one_letter_code
_entity_poly.pdbx_strand_id
1 'polypeptide(L)'
;DRFGNLNSTWGNRGGQDIRLPGSGGACDIACLAQRTVVLLEHDRNRLVERVKHVTSPGFGSGDSWRRAQGLPVRSGPSAVITTLGVLRFSNDGEAYLASVHPGVRVEDVLGNTGWTLRVADDLLET
;
A
#
# COMPACT_ATOMS: atom_id res chain seq x y z
N ASP A 1 1.38 -1.93 3.23
CA ASP A 1 0.62 -3.11 3.66
C ASP A 1 -0.79 -3.04 3.09
N ARG A 2 -1.71 -3.92 3.53
CA ARG A 2 -3.07 -3.97 2.99
C ARG A 2 -3.89 -2.68 3.18
N PHE A 3 -3.50 -1.78 4.09
CA PHE A 3 -4.14 -0.48 4.30
C PHE A 3 -3.31 0.68 3.73
N GLY A 4 -2.29 0.40 2.93
CA GLY A 4 -1.43 1.43 2.33
C GLY A 4 -0.42 2.04 3.30
N ASN A 5 -0.22 1.46 4.50
CA ASN A 5 0.84 1.90 5.39
C ASN A 5 2.20 1.51 4.81
N LEU A 6 3.17 2.41 4.91
CA LEU A 6 4.51 2.22 4.37
C LEU A 6 5.53 2.07 5.49
N ASN A 7 6.63 1.39 5.16
CA ASN A 7 7.81 1.27 6.00
C ASN A 7 9.06 1.59 5.19
N SER A 8 9.70 2.71 5.50
CA SER A 8 11.01 3.12 4.98
C SER A 8 12.08 3.23 6.07
N THR A 9 11.81 2.71 7.28
CA THR A 9 12.72 2.78 8.44
C THR A 9 13.43 1.45 8.66
N TRP A 10 12.73 0.33 8.50
CA TRP A 10 13.28 -1.00 8.76
C TRP A 10 13.08 -1.92 7.56
N GLY A 11 14.13 -2.64 7.16
CA GLY A 11 14.09 -3.69 6.16
C GLY A 11 14.62 -5.01 6.73
N ASN A 12 14.57 -6.08 5.94
CA ASN A 12 15.21 -7.35 6.28
C ASN A 12 16.19 -7.73 5.17
N ARG A 13 17.42 -8.10 5.55
CA ARG A 13 18.44 -8.59 4.62
C ARG A 13 19.08 -9.84 5.19
N GLY A 14 18.83 -10.99 4.56
CA GLY A 14 19.37 -12.26 5.02
C GLY A 14 18.92 -12.66 6.43
N GLY A 15 17.68 -12.35 6.81
CA GLY A 15 17.13 -12.64 8.14
C GLY A 15 17.49 -11.62 9.22
N GLN A 16 18.36 -10.66 8.94
CA GLN A 16 18.70 -9.58 9.87
C GLN A 16 17.88 -8.32 9.59
N ASP A 17 17.40 -7.69 10.65
CA ASP A 17 16.74 -6.38 10.54
C ASP A 17 17.78 -5.29 10.28
N ILE A 18 17.57 -4.51 9.23
CA ILE A 18 18.47 -3.43 8.81
C ILE A 18 17.77 -2.07 8.86
N ARG A 19 18.52 -1.04 9.25
CA ARG A 19 18.03 0.33 9.24
C ARG A 19 18.07 0.88 7.82
N LEU A 20 16.91 1.32 7.34
CA LEU A 20 16.74 2.06 6.08
C LEU A 20 16.84 3.58 6.34
N PRO A 21 16.89 4.45 5.31
CA PRO A 21 17.04 5.90 5.49
C PRO A 21 16.00 6.58 6.40
N GLY A 22 14.82 5.98 6.57
CA GLY A 22 13.74 6.51 7.42
C GLY A 22 12.67 7.25 6.64
N SER A 23 11.79 7.94 7.37
CA SER A 23 10.63 8.65 6.80
C SER A 23 11.03 9.77 5.83
N GLY A 24 12.07 10.55 6.16
CA GLY A 24 12.20 11.89 5.56
C GLY A 24 10.89 12.67 5.72
N GLY A 25 10.46 13.37 4.67
CA GLY A 25 9.16 14.06 4.62
C GLY A 25 7.95 13.20 4.22
N ALA A 26 8.12 11.88 4.04
CA ALA A 26 7.05 11.03 3.54
C ALA A 26 5.85 10.92 4.50
N CYS A 27 6.07 11.01 5.81
CA CYS A 27 5.00 11.04 6.81
C CYS A 27 4.07 12.26 6.60
N ASP A 28 4.64 13.46 6.46
CA ASP A 28 3.86 14.69 6.26
C ASP A 28 3.06 14.64 4.96
N ILE A 29 3.67 14.12 3.88
CA ILE A 29 2.97 13.90 2.60
C ILE A 29 1.81 12.92 2.79
N ALA A 30 2.03 11.78 3.46
CA ALA A 30 0.99 10.78 3.68
C ALA A 30 -0.16 11.27 4.58
N CYS A 31 0.14 12.17 5.53
CA CYS A 31 -0.85 12.76 6.41
C CYS A 31 -1.66 13.88 5.73
N LEU A 32 -0.98 14.78 5.01
CA LEU A 32 -1.54 16.08 4.65
C LEU A 32 -1.87 16.24 3.17
N ALA A 33 -1.25 15.48 2.27
CA ALA A 33 -1.58 15.55 0.86
C ALA A 33 -3.00 15.01 0.62
N GLN A 34 -3.78 15.70 -0.21
CA GLN A 34 -5.13 15.26 -0.57
C GLN A 34 -5.10 13.89 -1.26
N ARG A 35 -4.10 13.63 -2.10
CA ARG A 35 -3.98 12.35 -2.78
C ARG A 35 -2.53 11.95 -2.82
N THR A 36 -2.23 10.77 -2.30
CA THR A 36 -0.91 10.14 -2.45
C THR A 36 -0.99 8.92 -3.36
N VAL A 37 0.05 8.72 -4.16
CA VAL A 37 0.24 7.52 -4.97
C VAL A 37 1.56 6.91 -4.56
N VAL A 38 1.54 5.61 -4.30
CA VAL A 38 2.73 4.85 -3.90
C VAL A 38 3.23 4.08 -5.11
N LEU A 39 4.54 4.12 -5.34
CA LEU A 39 5.23 3.35 -6.38
C LEU A 39 6.13 2.31 -5.71
N LEU A 40 5.98 1.04 -6.08
CA LEU A 40 6.92 -0.01 -5.66
C LEU A 40 6.94 -1.18 -6.64
N GLU A 41 8.01 -1.96 -6.57
CA GLU A 41 8.03 -3.29 -7.20
C GLU A 41 6.98 -4.20 -6.56
N HIS A 42 6.27 -4.98 -7.38
CA HIS A 42 5.29 -5.95 -6.89
C HIS A 42 6.02 -7.20 -6.40
N ASP A 43 6.29 -7.23 -5.10
CA ASP A 43 6.99 -8.32 -4.44
C ASP A 43 6.30 -8.69 -3.13
N ARG A 44 6.22 -9.99 -2.84
CA ARG A 44 5.50 -10.51 -1.67
C ARG A 44 6.09 -10.03 -0.34
N ASN A 45 7.39 -9.74 -0.29
CA ASN A 45 8.06 -9.23 0.90
C ASN A 45 7.89 -7.72 1.07
N ARG A 46 7.48 -7.00 0.01
CA ARG A 46 7.11 -5.57 0.06
C ARG A 46 5.62 -5.39 0.34
N LEU A 47 4.78 -6.22 -0.27
CA LEU A 47 3.32 -6.24 -0.12
C LEU A 47 2.92 -7.20 1.01
N VAL A 48 3.37 -6.92 2.23
CA VAL A 48 3.00 -7.69 3.42
C VAL A 48 1.62 -7.30 3.96
N GLU A 49 0.96 -8.21 4.69
CA GLU A 49 -0.35 -7.93 5.31
C GLU A 49 -0.32 -6.74 6.28
N ARG A 50 0.75 -6.63 7.09
CA ARG A 50 1.01 -5.54 8.04
C ARG A 50 2.50 -5.21 8.04
N VAL A 51 2.82 -3.92 7.93
CA VAL A 51 4.21 -3.48 8.15
C VAL A 51 4.55 -3.53 9.64
N LYS A 52 5.80 -3.89 9.97
CA LYS A 52 6.30 -3.91 11.36
C LYS A 52 6.46 -2.50 11.96
N HIS A 53 6.60 -1.49 11.10
CA HIS A 53 6.79 -0.10 11.51
C HIS A 53 6.14 0.82 10.48
N VAL A 54 5.26 1.70 10.93
CA VAL A 54 4.57 2.66 10.05
C VAL A 54 5.39 3.94 9.98
N THR A 55 6.08 4.16 8.87
CA THR A 55 6.77 5.44 8.59
C THR A 55 5.85 6.46 7.96
N SER A 56 4.93 5.99 7.13
CA SER A 56 3.99 6.86 6.40
C SER A 56 2.62 6.19 6.48
N PRO A 57 1.66 6.78 7.20
CA PRO A 57 0.37 6.15 7.42
C PRO A 57 -0.51 6.19 6.16
N GLY A 58 -1.05 5.03 5.81
CA GLY A 58 -2.16 4.91 4.86
C GLY A 58 -3.48 5.09 5.59
N PHE A 59 -4.35 4.08 5.54
CA PHE A 59 -5.54 3.97 6.36
C PHE A 59 -5.28 3.34 7.74
N GLY A 60 -4.02 3.18 8.16
CA GLY A 60 -3.68 2.72 9.51
C GLY A 60 -4.27 1.34 9.83
N SER A 61 -5.23 1.29 10.76
CA SER A 61 -5.94 0.05 11.11
C SER A 61 -7.18 -0.24 10.25
N GLY A 62 -7.60 0.67 9.37
CA GLY A 62 -8.81 0.59 8.54
C GLY A 62 -9.58 1.92 8.47
N ASP A 63 -10.76 1.92 7.83
CA ASP A 63 -11.61 3.10 7.52
C ASP A 63 -11.51 4.28 8.50
N SER A 64 -11.92 4.07 9.76
CA SER A 64 -12.06 5.18 10.72
C SER A 64 -10.75 5.72 11.28
N TRP A 65 -9.63 5.06 11.04
CA TRP A 65 -8.36 5.37 11.69
C TRP A 65 -7.90 6.80 11.38
N ARG A 66 -7.95 7.21 10.09
CA ARG A 66 -7.50 8.56 9.69
C ARG A 66 -8.33 9.65 10.36
N ARG A 67 -9.66 9.46 10.44
CA ARG A 67 -10.57 10.38 11.15
C ARG A 67 -10.23 10.46 12.63
N ALA A 68 -9.97 9.32 13.28
CA ALA A 68 -9.59 9.27 14.69
C ALA A 68 -8.25 9.97 14.97
N GLN A 69 -7.34 10.03 13.99
CA GLN A 69 -6.08 10.76 14.08
C GLN A 69 -6.19 12.26 13.73
N GLY A 70 -7.40 12.76 13.42
CA GLY A 70 -7.61 14.16 13.02
C GLY A 70 -7.03 14.51 11.64
N LEU A 71 -6.78 13.51 10.78
CA LEU A 71 -6.27 13.75 9.43
C LEU A 71 -7.38 14.31 8.50
N PRO A 72 -7.01 15.10 7.47
CA PRO A 72 -8.00 15.67 6.54
C PRO A 72 -8.91 14.62 5.89
N VAL A 73 -10.21 14.90 5.79
CA VAL A 73 -11.23 13.94 5.29
C VAL A 73 -10.95 13.43 3.88
N ARG A 74 -10.35 14.28 3.03
CA ARG A 74 -10.03 13.96 1.63
C ARG A 74 -8.55 13.61 1.44
N SER A 75 -7.81 13.21 2.48
CA SER A 75 -6.40 12.79 2.38
C SER A 75 -6.22 11.28 2.49
N GLY A 76 -5.13 10.78 1.91
CA GLY A 76 -4.74 9.38 2.01
C GLY A 76 -4.30 8.79 0.67
N PRO A 77 -3.93 7.49 0.68
CA PRO A 77 -3.47 6.80 -0.51
C PRO A 77 -4.64 6.59 -1.47
N SER A 78 -4.47 7.10 -2.68
CA SER A 78 -5.43 6.93 -3.79
C SER A 78 -5.15 5.68 -4.62
N ALA A 79 -3.87 5.31 -4.72
CA ALA A 79 -3.43 4.15 -5.49
C ALA A 79 -2.05 3.67 -5.04
N VAL A 80 -1.80 2.40 -5.29
CA VAL A 80 -0.47 1.80 -5.29
C VAL A 80 -0.22 1.27 -6.70
N ILE A 81 0.70 1.90 -7.42
CA ILE A 81 1.09 1.45 -8.76
C ILE A 81 2.32 0.57 -8.59
N THR A 82 2.23 -0.64 -9.15
CA THR A 82 3.27 -1.65 -9.01
C THR A 82 3.79 -2.07 -10.38
N THR A 83 4.76 -2.98 -10.41
CA THR A 83 5.23 -3.57 -11.67
C THR A 83 4.23 -4.54 -12.32
N LEU A 84 3.18 -4.97 -11.61
CA LEU A 84 2.18 -5.93 -12.11
C LEU A 84 0.78 -5.33 -12.33
N GLY A 85 0.49 -4.16 -11.76
CA GLY A 85 -0.82 -3.56 -11.85
C GLY A 85 -1.05 -2.43 -10.86
N VAL A 86 -2.30 -1.98 -10.76
CA VAL A 86 -2.72 -0.88 -9.89
C VAL A 86 -3.65 -1.42 -8.80
N LEU A 87 -3.27 -1.17 -7.54
CA LEU A 87 -4.13 -1.37 -6.39
C LEU A 87 -4.81 -0.06 -6.02
N ARG A 88 -6.09 -0.13 -5.64
CA ARG A 88 -6.87 0.98 -5.08
C ARG A 88 -7.40 0.60 -3.71
N PHE A 89 -8.01 1.55 -3.02
CA PHE A 89 -8.51 1.36 -1.66
C PHE A 89 -10.03 1.41 -1.64
N SER A 90 -10.64 0.44 -0.96
CA SER A 90 -12.09 0.38 -0.77
C SER A 90 -12.52 1.31 0.38
N ASN A 91 -13.83 1.44 0.61
CA ASN A 91 -14.37 2.25 1.71
C ASN A 91 -13.92 1.78 3.09
N ASP A 92 -13.58 0.50 3.26
CA ASP A 92 -12.99 -0.04 4.49
C ASP A 92 -11.51 0.31 4.67
N GLY A 93 -10.91 0.99 3.70
CA GLY A 93 -9.50 1.38 3.66
C GLY A 93 -8.54 0.27 3.22
N GLU A 94 -9.05 -0.93 2.91
CA GLU A 94 -8.22 -2.06 2.48
C GLU A 94 -8.06 -2.07 0.95
N ALA A 95 -6.84 -2.40 0.51
CA ALA A 95 -6.45 -2.42 -0.87
C ALA A 95 -7.13 -3.56 -1.65
N TYR A 96 -7.46 -3.30 -2.91
CA TYR A 96 -7.94 -4.28 -3.88
C TYR A 96 -7.25 -4.06 -5.22
N LEU A 97 -7.13 -5.13 -6.02
CA LEU A 97 -6.61 -5.08 -7.38
C LEU A 97 -7.64 -4.42 -8.30
N ALA A 98 -7.32 -3.24 -8.80
CA ALA A 98 -8.20 -2.47 -9.69
C ALA A 98 -7.88 -2.74 -11.16
N SER A 99 -6.61 -2.98 -11.49
CA SER A 99 -6.20 -3.34 -12.85
C SER A 99 -4.89 -4.11 -12.88
N VAL A 100 -4.71 -4.92 -13.92
CA VAL A 100 -3.43 -5.56 -14.26
C VAL A 100 -2.77 -4.80 -15.42
N HIS A 101 -1.44 -4.88 -15.52
CA HIS A 101 -0.74 -4.39 -16.70
C HIS A 101 -0.85 -5.36 -17.88
N PRO A 102 -0.66 -4.89 -19.13
CA PRO A 102 -0.76 -5.74 -20.31
C PRO A 102 0.09 -7.01 -20.19
N GLY A 103 -0.56 -8.16 -20.42
CA GLY A 103 0.10 -9.47 -20.36
C GLY A 103 0.35 -10.02 -18.95
N VAL A 104 -0.04 -9.31 -17.88
CA VAL A 104 0.04 -9.81 -16.50
C VAL A 104 -1.21 -10.59 -16.15
N ARG A 105 -1.04 -11.78 -15.56
CA ARG A 105 -2.16 -12.57 -15.07
C ARG A 105 -2.53 -12.18 -13.64
N VAL A 106 -3.81 -12.27 -13.30
CA VAL A 106 -4.31 -12.04 -11.93
C VAL A 106 -3.62 -12.98 -10.94
N GLU A 107 -3.37 -14.23 -11.33
CA GLU A 107 -2.70 -15.20 -10.46
C GLU A 107 -1.28 -14.78 -10.07
N ASP A 108 -0.57 -14.09 -10.96
CA ASP A 108 0.78 -13.59 -10.69
C ASP A 108 0.74 -12.48 -9.63
N VAL A 109 -0.26 -11.59 -9.71
CA VAL A 109 -0.50 -10.55 -8.70
C VAL A 109 -0.83 -11.17 -7.35
N LEU A 110 -1.78 -12.10 -7.32
CA LEU A 110 -2.22 -12.74 -6.08
C LEU A 110 -1.09 -13.56 -5.45
N GLY A 111 -0.32 -14.30 -6.26
CA GLY A 111 0.83 -15.09 -5.80
C GLY A 111 1.97 -14.25 -5.22
N ASN A 112 2.12 -13.01 -5.68
CA ASN A 112 3.12 -12.06 -5.21
C ASN A 112 2.57 -11.03 -4.19
N THR A 113 1.38 -11.26 -3.63
CA THR A 113 0.81 -10.44 -2.56
C THR A 113 0.80 -11.21 -1.23
N GLY A 114 1.20 -10.56 -0.15
CA GLY A 114 1.38 -11.17 1.18
C GLY A 114 0.10 -11.29 2.01
N TRP A 115 -1.07 -10.97 1.45
CA TRP A 115 -2.39 -11.15 2.07
C TRP A 115 -3.40 -11.61 1.02
N THR A 116 -4.60 -11.99 1.45
CA THR A 116 -5.71 -12.31 0.53
C THR A 116 -6.22 -11.03 -0.14
N LEU A 117 -5.66 -10.71 -1.30
CA LEU A 117 -6.01 -9.51 -2.06
C LEU A 117 -7.36 -9.68 -2.76
N ARG A 118 -8.27 -8.72 -2.53
CA ARG A 118 -9.54 -8.64 -3.27
C ARG A 118 -9.28 -8.20 -4.71
N VAL A 119 -10.04 -8.74 -5.65
CA VAL A 119 -10.01 -8.34 -7.06
C VAL A 119 -11.28 -7.56 -7.36
N ALA A 120 -11.18 -6.47 -8.11
CA ALA A 120 -12.34 -5.70 -8.54
C ALA A 120 -13.26 -6.54 -9.44
N ASP A 121 -14.57 -6.42 -9.28
CA ASP A 121 -15.55 -7.10 -10.14
C ASP A 121 -15.44 -6.62 -11.60
N ASP A 122 -15.03 -5.37 -11.79
CA ASP A 122 -14.80 -4.68 -13.06
C ASP A 122 -13.30 -4.57 -13.39
N LEU A 123 -12.51 -5.59 -13.07
CA LEU A 123 -11.07 -5.60 -13.29
C LEU A 123 -10.70 -5.18 -14.72
N LEU A 124 -9.82 -4.19 -14.82
CA LEU A 124 -9.35 -3.64 -16.09
C LEU A 124 -7.94 -4.09 -16.44
N GLU A 125 -7.58 -4.01 -17.72
CA GLU A 125 -6.20 -3.92 -18.17
C GLU A 125 -5.84 -2.43 -18.35
N THR A 126 -4.66 -2.01 -17.89
CA THR A 126 -4.22 -0.59 -17.97
C THR A 126 -3.84 -0.14 -19.36
#